data_AF-A0AAN0MBI3-F1
#
_entry.id   AF-A0AAN0MBI3-F1
#
_cell.length_a   1.000
_cell.length_b   1.000
_cell.length_c   1.000
_cell.angle_alpha   90.00
_cell.angle_beta   90.00
_cell.angle_gamma   90.00
#
_symmetry.space_group_name_H-M   'P 1'
#
loop_
_entity.id
_entity.type
_entity.pdbx_description
1 polymer ?
#
loop_
_entity_poly.entity_id
_entity_poly.type
_entity_poly.pdbx_seq_one_letter_code
_entity_poly.pdbx_strand_id
1 'polypeptide(L)'
;MDHSEQLRRSGLFDTQVPRYTSYPPANHFGRATGRRHQGDWLAAIPDGSAVSLYLHIPFCKRLCWFCACRTQGTKSLRPVDAYIENLMTEVSILRTRLHPNIAISRLHLGGGTPTILGPATMDRLLDHILNSFPRAPGFELSVEIDPTEASDALLQTLADHGMNRASIGVQDFDPQVQAAIGRPQSFEQTSRVVTVLRDAGVRSLNMDLLYGLPFQTAGSMTETALKVLALEPDRLALYGYAHVPWMSKRQVMIDAATLPDAETRFSFAQLAKRLFEADGFQPIGIDHFARPTDGLAIAAGSGNLRRNFQGYTDDGAAALLGLGASAISRFPQGYVQNAAATSAYVKHILGGELAGMRGYALTDHDRITAAMIEGLMCNFEIDGAALIRGNPKARPQIETALDVLKRNFSDHVCMDAGVLRVRPESTPLIRIFANALDTFRSATKSHSSAI
;
A
#
# COMPACT_ATOMS: atom_id res chain seq x y z
N MET A 1 -35.98 1.71 -1.22
CA MET A 1 -35.19 0.80 -0.38
C MET A 1 -34.15 1.64 0.31
N ASP A 2 -33.93 1.42 1.61
CA ASP A 2 -32.81 2.05 2.31
C ASP A 2 -31.50 1.63 1.62
N HIS A 3 -30.63 2.59 1.34
CA HIS A 3 -29.36 2.35 0.67
C HIS A 3 -28.52 1.31 1.43
N SER A 4 -28.60 1.29 2.76
CA SER A 4 -27.95 0.30 3.62
C SER A 4 -28.45 -1.13 3.38
N GLU A 5 -29.77 -1.29 3.14
CA GLU A 5 -30.39 -2.59 2.86
C GLU A 5 -29.94 -3.16 1.51
N GLN A 6 -29.75 -2.30 0.51
CA GLN A 6 -29.23 -2.70 -0.81
C GLN A 6 -27.77 -3.17 -0.73
N LEU A 7 -26.93 -2.46 0.03
CA LEU A 7 -25.54 -2.86 0.29
C LEU A 7 -25.46 -4.19 1.05
N ARG A 8 -26.33 -4.39 2.04
CA ARG A 8 -26.44 -5.66 2.78
C ARG A 8 -26.79 -6.82 1.85
N ARG A 9 -27.83 -6.67 1.03
CA ARG A 9 -28.24 -7.69 0.04
C ARG A 9 -27.15 -8.03 -0.98
N SER A 10 -26.23 -7.10 -1.22
CA SER A 10 -25.10 -7.27 -2.14
C SER A 10 -23.88 -7.92 -1.49
N GLY A 11 -23.99 -8.33 -0.22
CA GLY A 11 -22.97 -9.08 0.50
C GLY A 11 -21.84 -8.24 1.09
N LEU A 12 -21.99 -6.91 1.16
CA LEU A 12 -20.95 -6.01 1.66
C LEU A 12 -20.42 -6.41 3.06
N PHE A 13 -21.32 -6.85 3.94
CA PHE A 13 -21.00 -7.15 5.33
C PHE A 13 -20.55 -8.60 5.57
N ASP A 14 -20.77 -9.50 4.61
CA ASP A 14 -20.55 -10.95 4.76
C ASP A 14 -19.42 -11.49 3.86
N THR A 15 -19.05 -10.75 2.82
CA THR A 15 -18.10 -11.25 1.81
C THR A 15 -16.66 -11.02 2.25
N GLN A 16 -15.83 -12.06 2.11
CA GLN A 16 -14.38 -11.98 2.27
C GLN A 16 -13.73 -11.98 0.90
N VAL A 17 -13.06 -10.88 0.55
CA VAL A 17 -12.45 -10.67 -0.77
C VAL A 17 -11.00 -10.18 -0.65
N PRO A 18 -10.15 -10.42 -1.65
CA PRO A 18 -8.83 -9.82 -1.70
C PRO A 18 -8.89 -8.29 -1.64
N ARG A 19 -7.83 -7.68 -1.08
CA ARG A 19 -7.65 -6.22 -1.12
C ARG A 19 -7.29 -5.69 -2.50
N TYR A 20 -6.95 -6.57 -3.44
CA TYR A 20 -6.48 -6.26 -4.79
C TYR A 20 -5.37 -5.19 -4.81
N THR A 21 -4.36 -5.36 -3.95
CA THR A 21 -3.08 -4.64 -4.04
C THR A 21 -2.23 -5.06 -5.23
N SER A 22 -2.56 -6.22 -5.80
CA SER A 22 -2.02 -6.79 -7.03
C SER A 22 -3.05 -7.74 -7.63
N TYR A 23 -2.92 -8.00 -8.92
CA TYR A 23 -3.60 -9.09 -9.59
C TYR A 23 -2.58 -9.90 -10.41
N PRO A 24 -2.42 -11.21 -10.17
CA PRO A 24 -3.11 -11.98 -9.13
C PRO A 24 -2.72 -11.57 -7.71
N PRO A 25 -3.58 -11.82 -6.71
CA PRO A 25 -3.23 -11.62 -5.31
C PRO A 25 -1.97 -12.41 -4.89
N ALA A 26 -1.16 -11.84 -3.98
CA ALA A 26 0.18 -12.36 -3.63
C ALA A 26 0.20 -13.75 -2.96
N ASN A 27 -0.95 -14.27 -2.51
CA ASN A 27 -1.08 -15.66 -2.05
C ASN A 27 -0.96 -16.68 -3.20
N HIS A 28 -1.09 -16.24 -4.46
CA HIS A 28 -0.85 -17.07 -5.65
C HIS A 28 0.61 -17.05 -6.14
N PHE A 29 1.51 -16.33 -5.46
CA PHE A 29 2.92 -16.32 -5.84
C PHE A 29 3.58 -17.68 -5.57
N GLY A 30 4.09 -18.30 -6.63
CA GLY A 30 4.73 -19.61 -6.62
C GLY A 30 6.25 -19.53 -6.81
N ARG A 31 6.94 -20.65 -6.59
CA ARG A 31 8.40 -20.75 -6.75
C ARG A 31 8.88 -20.85 -8.20
N ALA A 32 7.96 -21.03 -9.15
CA ALA A 32 8.29 -21.06 -10.58
C ALA A 32 8.86 -19.69 -11.04
N THR A 33 8.37 -18.60 -10.46
CA THR A 33 8.91 -17.25 -10.63
C THR A 33 9.77 -16.91 -9.42
N GLY A 34 10.95 -16.35 -9.63
CA GLY A 34 11.93 -16.10 -8.56
C GLY A 34 13.19 -15.48 -9.13
N ARG A 35 14.34 -15.78 -8.54
CA ARG A 35 15.63 -15.15 -8.84
C ARG A 35 15.99 -15.07 -10.32
N ARG A 36 15.80 -16.16 -11.07
CA ARG A 36 16.09 -16.17 -12.52
C ARG A 36 15.26 -15.13 -13.25
N HIS A 37 13.95 -15.13 -13.03
CA HIS A 37 13.02 -14.16 -13.60
C HIS A 37 13.36 -12.74 -13.14
N GLN A 38 13.77 -12.54 -11.88
CA GLN A 38 14.21 -11.23 -11.40
C GLN A 38 15.39 -10.72 -12.22
N GLY A 39 16.42 -11.55 -12.45
CA GLY A 39 17.57 -11.17 -13.28
C GLY A 39 17.16 -10.86 -14.73
N ASP A 40 16.38 -11.75 -15.34
CA ASP A 40 15.92 -11.60 -16.73
C ASP A 40 15.06 -10.34 -16.92
N TRP A 41 14.18 -10.03 -15.96
CA TRP A 41 13.28 -8.87 -16.03
C TRP A 41 13.97 -7.56 -15.69
N LEU A 42 14.96 -7.56 -14.78
CA LEU A 42 15.83 -6.39 -14.55
C LEU A 42 16.59 -6.03 -15.83
N ALA A 43 17.17 -7.02 -16.50
CA ALA A 43 17.90 -6.82 -17.76
C ALA A 43 16.99 -6.39 -18.93
N ALA A 44 15.68 -6.67 -18.83
CA ALA A 44 14.69 -6.28 -19.84
C ALA A 44 14.14 -4.85 -19.64
N ILE A 45 14.50 -4.15 -18.56
CA ILE A 45 14.11 -2.75 -18.37
C ILE A 45 14.87 -1.91 -19.41
N PRO A 46 14.18 -1.14 -20.28
CA PRO A 46 14.87 -0.42 -21.35
C PRO A 46 15.85 0.62 -20.80
N ASP A 47 17.01 0.76 -21.45
CA ASP A 47 17.98 1.80 -21.12
C ASP A 47 17.35 3.21 -21.20
N GLY A 48 17.76 4.10 -20.31
CA GLY A 48 17.19 5.45 -20.18
C GLY A 48 15.80 5.51 -19.52
N SER A 49 15.24 4.39 -19.05
CA SER A 49 13.96 4.39 -18.31
C SER A 49 14.11 4.89 -16.87
N ALA A 50 12.99 5.31 -16.28
CA ALA A 50 12.85 5.55 -14.85
C ALA A 50 12.18 4.35 -14.14
N VAL A 51 12.68 4.01 -12.95
CA VAL A 51 12.12 2.99 -12.06
C VAL A 51 11.81 3.58 -10.69
N SER A 52 11.03 2.87 -9.89
CA SER A 52 10.78 3.19 -8.49
C SER A 52 11.44 2.15 -7.59
N LEU A 53 12.00 2.59 -6.46
CA LEU A 53 12.59 1.71 -5.45
C LEU A 53 11.71 1.66 -4.22
N TYR A 54 11.45 0.44 -3.73
CA TYR A 54 10.84 0.19 -2.43
C TYR A 54 11.85 -0.55 -1.55
N LEU A 55 12.20 0.00 -0.40
CA LEU A 55 13.11 -0.61 0.56
C LEU A 55 12.34 -1.06 1.79
N HIS A 56 12.41 -2.36 2.06
CA HIS A 56 11.74 -2.97 3.20
C HIS A 56 12.69 -3.08 4.40
N ILE A 57 12.38 -2.37 5.49
CA ILE A 57 13.07 -2.43 6.78
C ILE A 57 12.16 -3.20 7.76
N PRO A 58 12.34 -4.52 7.94
CA PRO A 58 11.35 -5.38 8.61
C PRO A 58 11.45 -5.34 10.15
N PHE A 59 11.97 -4.27 10.75
CA PHE A 59 12.21 -4.20 12.19
C PHE A 59 11.27 -3.22 12.87
N CYS A 60 10.77 -3.61 14.04
CA CYS A 60 10.07 -2.74 14.96
C CYS A 60 10.63 -2.96 16.36
N LYS A 61 10.79 -1.88 17.14
CA LYS A 61 11.12 -1.99 18.56
C LYS A 61 9.97 -2.57 19.37
N ARG A 62 8.74 -2.25 18.96
CA ARG A 62 7.50 -2.80 19.51
C ARG A 62 6.62 -3.34 18.40
N LEU A 63 6.03 -4.50 18.67
CA LEU A 63 5.09 -5.13 17.75
C LEU A 63 3.66 -4.77 18.14
N CYS A 64 3.03 -3.91 17.35
CA CYS A 64 1.61 -3.59 17.53
C CYS A 64 0.74 -4.82 17.24
N TRP A 65 -0.27 -5.08 18.08
CA TRP A 65 -1.07 -6.31 17.99
C TRP A 65 -1.98 -6.34 16.77
N PHE A 66 -2.41 -5.19 16.25
CA PHE A 66 -3.21 -5.09 15.04
C PHE A 66 -2.42 -5.42 13.75
N CYS A 67 -1.09 -5.31 13.79
CA CYS A 67 -0.26 -5.29 12.58
C CYS A 67 -0.19 -6.67 11.89
N ALA A 68 -0.48 -6.68 10.58
CA ALA A 68 -0.32 -7.85 9.70
C ALA A 68 0.90 -7.71 8.75
N CYS A 69 1.65 -6.61 8.85
CA CYS A 69 2.84 -6.39 8.04
C CYS A 69 3.94 -7.41 8.39
N ARG A 70 4.83 -7.65 7.42
CA ARG A 70 6.00 -8.49 7.65
C ARG A 70 7.01 -7.75 8.53
N THR A 71 6.97 -8.03 9.82
CA THR A 71 7.83 -7.36 10.81
C THR A 71 8.40 -8.34 11.84
N GLN A 72 9.55 -7.97 12.36
CA GLN A 72 10.27 -8.66 13.42
C GLN A 72 10.55 -7.69 14.57
N GLY A 73 10.25 -8.14 15.79
CA GLY A 73 10.59 -7.40 17.00
C GLY A 73 12.10 -7.47 17.25
N THR A 74 12.70 -6.36 17.63
CA THR A 74 14.11 -6.32 18.07
C THR A 74 14.24 -5.60 19.41
N LYS A 75 15.25 -6.01 20.20
CA LYS A 75 15.61 -5.37 21.48
C LYS A 75 16.91 -4.56 21.39
N SER A 76 17.63 -4.63 20.27
CA SER A 76 18.88 -3.90 20.05
C SER A 76 19.02 -3.48 18.59
N LEU A 77 19.84 -2.46 18.34
CA LEU A 77 20.08 -1.93 16.99
C LEU A 77 21.13 -2.73 16.20
N ARG A 78 22.04 -3.45 16.87
CA ARG A 78 23.08 -4.26 16.20
C ARG A 78 22.57 -5.16 15.06
N PRO A 79 21.51 -5.99 15.21
CA PRO A 79 20.99 -6.78 14.10
C PRO A 79 20.31 -5.94 13.01
N VAL A 80 19.83 -4.74 13.35
CA VAL A 80 19.25 -3.78 12.41
C VAL A 80 20.36 -3.17 11.56
N ASP A 81 21.42 -2.65 12.18
CA ASP A 81 22.57 -2.08 11.47
C ASP A 81 23.21 -3.11 10.52
N ALA A 82 23.41 -4.35 11.00
CA ALA A 82 23.91 -5.44 10.18
C ALA A 82 22.99 -5.74 8.98
N TYR A 83 21.68 -5.62 9.12
CA TYR A 83 20.76 -5.76 8.01
C TYR A 83 20.88 -4.62 7.00
N ILE A 84 21.09 -3.39 7.46
CA ILE A 84 21.29 -2.23 6.57
C ILE A 84 22.57 -2.37 5.74
N GLU A 85 23.66 -2.91 6.29
CA GLU A 85 24.86 -3.25 5.49
C GLU A 85 24.54 -4.25 4.36
N ASN A 86 23.71 -5.26 4.66
CA ASN A 86 23.26 -6.21 3.65
C ASN A 86 22.34 -5.55 2.61
N LEU A 87 21.48 -4.61 3.02
CA LEU A 87 20.64 -3.86 2.09
C LEU A 87 21.47 -3.00 1.14
N MET A 88 22.51 -2.32 1.63
CA MET A 88 23.46 -1.60 0.78
C MET A 88 24.21 -2.54 -0.19
N THR A 89 24.52 -3.76 0.26
CA THR A 89 25.09 -4.80 -0.64
C THR A 89 24.10 -5.19 -1.74
N GLU A 90 22.81 -5.35 -1.41
CA GLU A 90 21.76 -5.62 -2.42
C GLU A 90 21.63 -4.46 -3.42
N VAL A 91 21.69 -3.21 -2.95
CA VAL A 91 21.69 -2.02 -3.83
C VAL A 91 22.84 -2.09 -4.84
N SER A 92 24.04 -2.44 -4.39
CA SER A 92 25.21 -2.61 -5.26
C SER A 92 25.00 -3.75 -6.26
N ILE A 93 24.49 -4.91 -5.83
CA ILE A 93 24.17 -6.03 -6.72
C ILE A 93 23.14 -5.60 -7.77
N LEU A 94 22.05 -4.96 -7.34
CA LEU A 94 20.99 -4.46 -8.22
C LEU A 94 21.57 -3.54 -9.29
N ARG A 95 22.45 -2.63 -8.90
CA ARG A 95 23.06 -1.66 -9.81
C ARG A 95 23.83 -2.35 -10.96
N THR A 96 24.50 -3.47 -10.69
CA THR A 96 25.21 -4.26 -11.72
C THR A 96 24.28 -4.99 -12.69
N ARG A 97 22.99 -5.12 -12.37
CA ARG A 97 21.98 -5.82 -13.19
C ARG A 97 21.14 -4.88 -14.06
N LEU A 98 21.29 -3.57 -13.87
CA LEU A 98 20.55 -2.54 -14.59
C LEU A 98 21.46 -1.82 -15.59
N HIS A 99 20.87 -1.29 -16.66
CA HIS A 99 21.61 -0.45 -17.59
C HIS A 99 22.16 0.82 -16.90
N PRO A 100 23.28 1.39 -17.38
CA PRO A 100 23.88 2.57 -16.78
C PRO A 100 22.95 3.79 -16.69
N ASN A 101 22.04 4.00 -17.66
CA ASN A 101 21.21 5.21 -17.70
C ASN A 101 19.84 5.03 -17.04
N ILE A 102 19.61 3.95 -16.29
CA ILE A 102 18.41 3.81 -15.47
C ILE A 102 18.43 4.82 -14.33
N ALA A 103 17.40 5.66 -14.26
CA ALA A 103 17.20 6.62 -13.18
C ALA A 103 16.13 6.14 -12.19
N ILE A 104 16.20 6.63 -10.95
CA ILE A 104 15.13 6.44 -9.96
C ILE A 104 14.21 7.65 -9.95
N SER A 105 12.91 7.40 -10.07
CA SER A 105 11.86 8.41 -9.98
C SER A 105 11.22 8.46 -8.60
N ARG A 106 11.21 7.34 -7.86
CA ARG A 106 10.81 7.29 -6.46
C ARG A 106 11.73 6.41 -5.63
N LEU A 107 11.90 6.79 -4.37
CA LEU A 107 12.48 5.98 -3.32
C LEU A 107 11.52 5.97 -2.13
N HIS A 108 11.01 4.79 -1.78
CA HIS A 108 10.13 4.62 -0.63
C HIS A 108 10.75 3.69 0.41
N LEU A 109 10.95 4.20 1.62
CA LEU A 109 11.37 3.42 2.78
C LEU A 109 10.12 3.03 3.59
N GLY A 110 9.87 1.73 3.73
CA GLY A 110 8.73 1.22 4.48
C GLY A 110 8.97 -0.13 5.15
N GLY A 111 7.90 -0.74 5.67
CA GLY A 111 7.89 -2.13 6.12
C GLY A 111 7.49 -2.32 7.57
N GLY A 112 8.49 -2.41 8.45
CA GLY A 112 8.30 -2.33 9.89
C GLY A 112 8.29 -0.87 10.33
N THR A 113 9.47 -0.38 10.71
CA THR A 113 9.65 1.00 11.13
C THR A 113 10.97 1.50 10.57
N PRO A 114 11.01 2.15 9.39
CA PRO A 114 12.22 2.78 8.87
C PRO A 114 12.90 3.71 9.87
N THR A 115 12.11 4.44 10.66
CA THR A 115 12.62 5.36 11.68
C THR A 115 13.27 4.68 12.89
N ILE A 116 13.30 3.35 12.96
CA ILE A 116 14.10 2.64 13.98
C ILE A 116 15.61 2.88 13.80
N LEU A 117 16.04 3.29 12.60
CA LEU A 117 17.44 3.55 12.31
C LEU A 117 17.92 4.81 13.04
N GLY A 118 19.15 4.77 13.54
CA GLY A 118 19.82 5.97 14.01
C GLY A 118 20.18 6.90 12.84
N PRO A 119 20.37 8.22 13.09
CA PRO A 119 20.73 9.20 12.06
C PRO A 119 21.92 8.77 11.19
N ALA A 120 23.02 8.30 11.80
CA ALA A 120 24.21 7.87 11.08
C ALA A 120 24.00 6.64 10.18
N THR A 121 23.14 5.69 10.59
CA THR A 121 22.81 4.52 9.77
C THR A 121 21.91 4.91 8.61
N MET A 122 20.94 5.82 8.85
CA MET A 122 20.06 6.34 7.80
C MET A 122 20.83 7.15 6.76
N ASP A 123 21.74 8.03 7.22
CA ASP A 123 22.62 8.83 6.38
C ASP A 123 23.42 7.96 5.41
N ARG A 124 24.17 6.97 5.94
CA ARG A 124 24.94 6.02 5.13
C ARG A 124 24.08 5.26 4.12
N LEU A 125 22.88 4.84 4.51
CA LEU A 125 21.96 4.12 3.62
C LEU A 125 21.50 5.01 2.46
N LEU A 126 21.03 6.21 2.75
CA LEU A 126 20.52 7.14 1.73
C LEU A 126 21.65 7.62 0.82
N ASP A 127 22.81 7.97 1.38
CA ASP A 127 24.01 8.30 0.59
C ASP A 127 24.36 7.19 -0.39
N HIS A 128 24.38 5.93 0.08
CA HIS A 128 24.73 4.80 -0.77
C HIS A 128 23.73 4.61 -1.92
N ILE A 129 22.44 4.74 -1.65
CA ILE A 129 21.39 4.60 -2.68
C ILE A 129 21.45 5.76 -3.68
N LEU A 130 21.48 7.00 -3.20
CA LEU A 130 21.41 8.19 -4.04
C LEU A 130 22.68 8.39 -4.87
N ASN A 131 23.83 7.87 -4.43
CA ASN A 131 25.05 7.83 -5.24
C ASN A 131 25.08 6.65 -6.22
N SER A 132 24.26 5.62 -6.01
CA SER A 132 24.18 4.46 -6.93
C SER A 132 23.33 4.73 -8.16
N PHE A 133 22.37 5.67 -8.09
CA PHE A 133 21.38 5.93 -9.13
C PHE A 133 21.27 7.41 -9.50
N PRO A 134 21.23 7.74 -10.81
CA PRO A 134 20.71 9.03 -11.25
C PRO A 134 19.26 9.24 -10.78
N ARG A 135 18.89 10.48 -10.48
CA ARG A 135 17.52 10.87 -10.11
C ARG A 135 16.78 11.39 -11.34
N ALA A 136 15.55 10.91 -11.55
CA ALA A 136 14.68 11.43 -12.60
C ALA A 136 14.07 12.79 -12.19
N PRO A 137 13.59 13.60 -13.14
CA PRO A 137 12.82 14.81 -12.82
C PRO A 137 11.61 14.48 -11.95
N GLY A 138 11.37 15.30 -10.92
CA GLY A 138 10.27 15.07 -9.97
C GLY A 138 10.52 13.95 -8.97
N PHE A 139 11.79 13.59 -8.72
CA PHE A 139 12.16 12.53 -7.78
C PHE A 139 11.46 12.69 -6.41
N GLU A 140 10.77 11.63 -5.97
CA GLU A 140 10.11 11.55 -4.67
C GLU A 140 10.90 10.65 -3.72
N LEU A 141 11.28 11.17 -2.56
CA LEU A 141 11.77 10.37 -1.43
C LEU A 141 10.71 10.38 -0.34
N SER A 142 10.15 9.20 -0.05
CA SER A 142 9.12 9.01 0.96
C SER A 142 9.47 7.98 2.02
N VAL A 143 9.07 8.25 3.27
CA VAL A 143 9.39 7.39 4.42
C VAL A 143 8.16 7.17 5.29
N GLU A 144 7.94 5.92 5.70
CA GLU A 144 6.99 5.56 6.76
C GLU A 144 7.60 5.87 8.15
N ILE A 145 6.87 6.62 8.97
CA ILE A 145 7.32 7.16 10.24
C ILE A 145 6.44 6.64 11.38
N ASP A 146 7.07 5.98 12.36
CA ASP A 146 6.50 5.81 13.69
C ASP A 146 6.88 7.03 14.53
N PRO A 147 5.91 7.87 14.94
CA PRO A 147 6.23 9.10 15.67
C PRO A 147 6.78 8.86 17.07
N THR A 148 6.68 7.64 17.60
CA THR A 148 7.29 7.23 18.88
C THR A 148 8.77 6.88 18.75
N GLU A 149 9.27 6.66 17.53
CA GLU A 149 10.65 6.28 17.23
C GLU A 149 11.28 7.23 16.20
N ALA A 150 10.89 8.50 16.15
CA ALA A 150 11.40 9.49 15.21
C ALA A 150 12.06 10.68 15.94
N SER A 151 13.37 10.61 16.17
CA SER A 151 14.11 11.72 16.78
C SER A 151 14.27 12.89 15.81
N ASP A 152 14.39 14.11 16.33
CA ASP A 152 14.53 15.31 15.48
C ASP A 152 15.78 15.23 14.59
N ALA A 153 16.89 14.69 15.11
CA ALA A 153 18.11 14.48 14.35
C ALA A 153 17.91 13.50 13.16
N LEU A 154 17.10 12.46 13.35
CA LEU A 154 16.79 11.52 12.27
C LEU A 154 15.89 12.18 11.22
N LEU A 155 14.88 12.92 11.64
CA LEU A 155 13.99 13.65 10.73
C LEU A 155 14.77 14.70 9.90
N GLN A 156 15.71 15.40 10.53
CA GLN A 156 16.61 16.32 9.83
C GLN A 156 17.48 15.58 8.82
N THR A 157 18.07 14.43 9.21
CA THR A 157 18.86 13.60 8.27
C THR A 157 18.03 13.22 7.04
N LEU A 158 16.78 12.80 7.22
CA LEU A 158 15.89 12.47 6.11
C LEU A 158 15.64 13.69 5.19
N ALA A 159 15.40 14.86 5.77
CA ALA A 159 15.18 16.10 5.02
C ALA A 159 16.44 16.55 4.26
N ASP A 160 17.63 16.43 4.87
CA ASP A 160 18.92 16.76 4.25
C ASP A 160 19.19 15.91 3.01
N HIS A 161 18.71 14.66 3.00
CA HIS A 161 18.75 13.74 1.86
C HIS A 161 17.62 13.97 0.84
N GLY A 162 16.82 15.03 1.02
CA GLY A 162 15.77 15.43 0.08
C GLY A 162 14.45 14.69 0.25
N MET A 163 14.17 14.12 1.43
CA MET A 163 12.83 13.60 1.72
C MET A 163 11.80 14.71 1.53
N ASN A 164 10.78 14.44 0.73
CA ASN A 164 9.75 15.41 0.37
C ASN A 164 8.33 14.90 0.62
N ARG A 165 8.19 13.65 1.05
CA ARG A 165 6.92 13.05 1.47
C ARG A 165 7.11 12.15 2.71
N ALA A 166 6.14 12.13 3.61
CA ALA A 166 6.15 11.23 4.77
C ALA A 166 4.78 10.56 4.97
N SER A 167 4.79 9.35 5.53
CA SER A 167 3.58 8.65 6.01
C SER A 167 3.68 8.42 7.50
N ILE A 168 2.83 9.06 8.29
CA ILE A 168 2.88 9.03 9.75
C ILE A 168 1.83 8.06 10.28
N GLY A 169 2.28 7.03 10.98
CA GLY A 169 1.38 6.05 11.59
C GLY A 169 0.67 6.62 12.83
N VAL A 170 -0.61 6.97 12.71
CA VAL A 170 -1.45 7.45 13.82
C VAL A 170 -2.29 6.31 14.40
N GLN A 171 -3.01 5.61 13.54
CA GLN A 171 -3.95 4.53 13.83
C GLN A 171 -5.18 4.99 14.63
N ASP A 172 -4.99 5.43 15.87
CA ASP A 172 -6.01 5.98 16.77
C ASP A 172 -5.35 6.82 17.89
N PHE A 173 -6.02 7.86 18.38
CA PHE A 173 -5.59 8.65 19.54
C PHE A 173 -6.32 8.32 20.84
N ASP A 174 -7.32 7.43 20.81
CA ASP A 174 -8.04 6.98 22.00
C ASP A 174 -7.15 6.09 22.88
N PRO A 175 -6.92 6.43 24.16
CA PRO A 175 -6.05 5.66 25.04
C PRO A 175 -6.50 4.21 25.28
N GLN A 176 -7.80 3.95 25.32
CA GLN A 176 -8.35 2.61 25.50
C GLN A 176 -8.09 1.76 24.26
N VAL A 177 -8.33 2.32 23.06
CA VAL A 177 -8.01 1.66 21.79
C VAL A 177 -6.50 1.38 21.72
N GLN A 178 -5.66 2.37 21.99
CA GLN A 178 -4.19 2.24 21.95
C GLN A 178 -3.66 1.15 22.89
N ALA A 179 -4.20 1.06 24.11
CA ALA A 179 -3.85 0.01 25.06
C ALA A 179 -4.24 -1.37 24.52
N ALA A 180 -5.43 -1.50 23.94
CA ALA A 180 -5.95 -2.74 23.38
C ALA A 180 -5.23 -3.21 22.10
N ILE A 181 -4.45 -2.34 21.46
CA ILE A 181 -3.65 -2.69 20.26
C ILE A 181 -2.13 -2.67 20.52
N GLY A 182 -1.70 -2.37 21.75
CA GLY A 182 -0.29 -2.32 22.15
C GLY A 182 0.51 -1.17 21.55
N ARG A 183 -0.12 -0.02 21.26
CA ARG A 183 0.49 1.15 20.61
C ARG A 183 0.22 2.46 21.36
N PRO A 184 0.83 2.70 22.53
CA PRO A 184 0.75 4.00 23.20
C PRO A 184 1.51 5.05 22.39
N GLN A 185 0.82 6.13 22.05
CA GLN A 185 1.30 7.23 21.22
C GLN A 185 0.47 8.47 21.54
N SER A 186 1.09 9.54 22.02
CA SER A 186 0.34 10.77 22.32
C SER A 186 0.12 11.62 21.05
N PHE A 187 -0.87 12.51 21.12
CA PHE A 187 -1.09 13.51 20.09
C PHE A 187 0.14 14.41 19.93
N GLU A 188 0.74 14.83 21.05
CA GLU A 188 1.90 15.72 21.11
C GLU A 188 3.14 15.09 20.45
N GLN A 189 3.35 13.79 20.61
CA GLN A 189 4.44 13.09 19.92
C GLN A 189 4.27 13.17 18.40
N THR A 190 3.04 13.02 17.91
CA THR A 190 2.71 13.10 16.48
C THR A 190 2.82 14.54 15.99
N SER A 191 2.27 15.49 16.75
CA SER A 191 2.34 16.92 16.47
C SER A 191 3.77 17.43 16.35
N ARG A 192 4.67 17.03 17.27
CA ARG A 192 6.11 17.34 17.18
C ARG A 192 6.71 16.88 15.84
N VAL A 193 6.43 15.64 15.44
CA VAL A 193 6.95 15.08 14.18
C VAL A 193 6.45 15.88 12.98
N VAL A 194 5.17 16.24 12.96
CA VAL A 194 4.59 17.10 11.92
C VAL A 194 5.32 18.45 11.87
N THR A 195 5.48 19.14 13.00
CA THR A 195 6.19 20.43 13.07
C THR A 195 7.61 20.32 12.52
N VAL A 196 8.40 19.35 13.00
CA VAL A 196 9.79 19.16 12.54
C VAL A 196 9.86 18.91 11.04
N LEU A 197 8.97 18.08 10.50
CA LEU A 197 8.92 17.79 9.06
C LEU A 197 8.55 19.03 8.25
N ARG A 198 7.55 19.81 8.69
CA ARG A 198 7.12 21.04 8.01
C ARG A 198 8.22 22.11 8.04
N ASP A 199 8.87 22.29 9.19
CA ASP A 199 9.98 23.23 9.37
C ASP A 199 11.18 22.84 8.48
N ALA A 200 11.40 21.54 8.27
CA ALA A 200 12.40 21.01 7.35
C ALA A 200 11.97 21.05 5.87
N GLY A 201 10.79 21.60 5.55
CA GLY A 201 10.30 21.79 4.18
C GLY A 201 9.59 20.59 3.56
N VAL A 202 9.23 19.56 4.34
CA VAL A 202 8.48 18.38 3.86
C VAL A 202 7.00 18.75 3.71
N ARG A 203 6.54 18.79 2.45
CA ARG A 203 5.22 19.35 2.12
C ARG A 203 4.12 18.32 1.85
N SER A 204 4.42 17.03 1.72
CA SER A 204 3.41 15.99 1.54
C SER A 204 3.39 15.06 2.75
N LEU A 205 2.45 15.29 3.67
CA LEU A 205 2.25 14.46 4.86
C LEU A 205 0.99 13.61 4.69
N ASN A 206 1.17 12.30 4.71
CA ASN A 206 0.12 11.32 4.86
C ASN A 206 -0.05 10.92 6.33
N MET A 207 -1.29 10.71 6.78
CA MET A 207 -1.56 10.07 8.08
C MET A 207 -2.35 8.79 7.90
N ASP A 208 -1.84 7.72 8.53
CA ASP A 208 -2.46 6.39 8.49
C ASP A 208 -3.35 6.20 9.72
N LEU A 209 -4.63 5.94 9.51
CA LEU A 209 -5.66 5.69 10.51
C LEU A 209 -6.27 4.29 10.32
N LEU A 210 -6.86 3.76 11.39
CA LEU A 210 -7.61 2.51 11.35
C LEU A 210 -9.03 2.69 11.87
N TYR A 211 -9.98 2.03 11.21
CA TYR A 211 -11.31 1.79 11.78
C TYR A 211 -11.55 0.29 11.99
N GLY A 212 -12.43 -0.03 12.93
CA GLY A 212 -12.75 -1.39 13.34
C GLY A 212 -11.81 -1.98 14.39
N LEU A 213 -11.06 -1.14 15.11
CA LEU A 213 -10.22 -1.57 16.23
C LEU A 213 -11.06 -1.84 17.50
N PRO A 214 -10.52 -2.61 18.47
CA PRO A 214 -11.12 -2.81 19.79
C PRO A 214 -11.58 -1.51 20.44
N PHE A 215 -12.77 -1.53 21.05
CA PHE A 215 -13.34 -0.42 21.83
C PHE A 215 -13.59 0.90 21.07
N GLN A 216 -13.39 0.95 19.75
CA GLN A 216 -13.75 2.14 18.97
C GLN A 216 -15.26 2.39 19.05
N THR A 217 -15.61 3.67 19.21
CA THR A 217 -16.98 4.17 19.18
C THR A 217 -17.10 5.30 18.17
N ALA A 218 -18.31 5.73 17.84
CA ALA A 218 -18.50 6.90 16.99
C ALA A 218 -17.87 8.16 17.62
N GLY A 219 -17.92 8.29 18.96
CA GLY A 219 -17.29 9.39 19.69
C GLY A 219 -15.77 9.37 19.56
N SER A 220 -15.13 8.24 19.89
CA SER A 220 -13.66 8.12 19.82
C SER A 220 -13.14 8.27 18.39
N MET A 221 -13.84 7.72 17.39
CA MET A 221 -13.51 7.92 15.97
C MET A 221 -13.60 9.38 15.55
N THR A 222 -14.61 10.12 16.03
CA THR A 222 -14.76 11.55 15.76
C THR A 222 -13.59 12.33 16.36
N GLU A 223 -13.27 12.09 17.64
CA GLU A 223 -12.16 12.77 18.31
C GLU A 223 -10.81 12.50 17.63
N THR A 224 -10.54 11.25 17.26
CA THR A 224 -9.33 10.87 16.52
C THR A 224 -9.28 11.57 15.15
N ALA A 225 -10.37 11.58 14.40
CA ALA A 225 -10.43 12.26 13.10
C ALA A 225 -10.20 13.78 13.23
N LEU A 226 -10.83 14.44 14.21
CA LEU A 226 -10.65 15.87 14.46
C LEU A 226 -9.22 16.22 14.87
N LYS A 227 -8.59 15.40 15.73
CA LYS A 227 -7.16 15.56 16.08
C LYS A 227 -6.27 15.43 14.85
N VAL A 228 -6.51 14.44 13.99
CA VAL A 228 -5.76 14.29 12.75
C VAL A 228 -5.92 15.50 11.82
N LEU A 229 -7.14 16.01 11.65
CA LEU A 229 -7.40 17.21 10.85
C LEU A 229 -6.67 18.44 11.40
N ALA A 230 -6.58 18.58 12.73
CA ALA A 230 -5.84 19.65 13.38
C ALA A 230 -4.32 19.61 13.15
N LEU A 231 -3.79 18.50 12.62
CA LEU A 231 -2.39 18.38 12.21
C LEU A 231 -2.17 18.76 10.72
N GLU A 232 -3.23 19.21 10.03
CA GLU A 232 -3.21 19.69 8.64
C GLU A 232 -2.46 18.76 7.67
N PRO A 233 -2.86 17.47 7.56
CA PRO A 233 -2.26 16.56 6.59
C PRO A 233 -2.66 16.93 5.15
N ASP A 234 -1.84 16.48 4.19
CA ASP A 234 -2.11 16.63 2.75
C ASP A 234 -2.86 15.41 2.20
N ARG A 235 -2.69 14.27 2.87
CA ARG A 235 -3.25 12.98 2.52
C ARG A 235 -3.64 12.20 3.78
N LEU A 236 -4.69 11.40 3.67
CA LEU A 236 -5.15 10.50 4.71
C LEU A 236 -5.33 9.11 4.12
N ALA A 237 -4.97 8.09 4.88
CA ALA A 237 -5.32 6.71 4.59
C ALA A 237 -6.08 6.12 5.77
N LEU A 238 -7.36 5.80 5.57
CA LEU A 238 -8.27 5.25 6.57
C LEU A 238 -8.51 3.76 6.27
N TYR A 239 -7.65 2.90 6.79
CA TYR A 239 -7.72 1.48 6.51
C TYR A 239 -8.72 0.76 7.42
N GLY A 240 -9.51 -0.15 6.86
CA GLY A 240 -10.27 -1.11 7.65
C GLY A 240 -9.34 -2.13 8.30
N TYR A 241 -9.45 -2.31 9.61
CA TYR A 241 -8.66 -3.30 10.35
C TYR A 241 -8.95 -4.72 9.86
N ALA A 242 -7.91 -5.40 9.34
CA ALA A 242 -7.99 -6.81 8.99
C ALA A 242 -7.60 -7.70 10.18
N HIS A 243 -8.60 -8.29 10.83
CA HIS A 243 -8.38 -9.32 11.84
C HIS A 243 -8.17 -10.70 11.19
N VAL A 244 -6.91 -11.14 11.14
CA VAL A 244 -6.42 -12.37 10.50
C VAL A 244 -5.44 -13.13 11.41
N PRO A 245 -5.81 -13.52 12.66
CA PRO A 245 -4.91 -14.14 13.63
C PRO A 245 -4.33 -15.49 13.17
N TRP A 246 -4.92 -16.14 12.17
CA TRP A 246 -4.35 -17.33 11.54
C TRP A 246 -3.08 -17.01 10.72
N MET A 247 -3.01 -15.82 10.13
CA MET A 247 -1.85 -15.31 9.40
C MET A 247 -0.90 -14.56 10.34
N SER A 248 -1.42 -13.57 11.09
CA SER A 248 -0.62 -12.74 11.99
C SER A 248 -0.88 -13.14 13.44
N LYS A 249 -0.09 -14.08 13.97
CA LYS A 249 -0.28 -14.65 15.32
C LYS A 249 -0.35 -13.62 16.45
N ARG A 250 0.25 -12.45 16.28
CA ARG A 250 0.21 -11.36 17.28
C ARG A 250 -1.21 -10.79 17.49
N GLN A 251 -2.09 -10.91 16.49
CA GLN A 251 -3.48 -10.45 16.61
C GLN A 251 -4.32 -11.30 17.57
N VAL A 252 -3.81 -12.46 18.04
CA VAL A 252 -4.44 -13.23 19.14
C VAL A 252 -4.45 -12.44 20.46
N MET A 253 -3.57 -11.43 20.59
CA MET A 253 -3.56 -10.54 21.75
C MET A 253 -4.75 -9.56 21.78
N ILE A 254 -5.47 -9.42 20.66
CA ILE A 254 -6.68 -8.60 20.59
C ILE A 254 -7.89 -9.46 20.97
N ASP A 255 -8.67 -9.01 21.94
CA ASP A 255 -9.93 -9.64 22.30
C ASP A 255 -10.96 -9.43 21.20
N ALA A 256 -11.29 -10.50 20.47
CA ALA A 256 -12.24 -10.45 19.37
C ALA A 256 -13.65 -10.03 19.81
N ALA A 257 -14.03 -10.21 21.09
CA ALA A 257 -15.33 -9.78 21.60
C ALA A 257 -15.47 -8.25 21.69
N THR A 258 -14.35 -7.53 21.64
CA THR A 258 -14.30 -6.06 21.71
C THR A 258 -14.30 -5.40 20.33
N LEU A 259 -14.27 -6.21 19.25
CA LEU A 259 -14.29 -5.72 17.89
C LEU A 259 -15.72 -5.32 17.48
N PRO A 260 -15.89 -4.16 16.82
CA PRO A 260 -17.18 -3.78 16.26
C PRO A 260 -17.60 -4.74 15.12
N ASP A 261 -18.90 -4.95 14.96
CA ASP A 261 -19.46 -5.70 13.84
C ASP A 261 -19.28 -4.96 12.49
N ALA A 262 -19.58 -5.63 11.38
CA ALA A 262 -19.35 -5.10 10.03
C ALA A 262 -20.15 -3.82 9.74
N GLU A 263 -21.37 -3.70 10.26
CA GLU A 263 -22.23 -2.52 10.08
C GLU A 263 -21.69 -1.33 10.86
N THR A 264 -21.28 -1.56 12.11
CA THR A 264 -20.64 -0.55 12.96
C THR A 264 -19.33 -0.07 12.33
N ARG A 265 -18.52 -0.99 11.81
CA ARG A 265 -17.28 -0.66 11.08
C ARG A 265 -17.54 0.22 9.86
N PHE A 266 -18.56 -0.10 9.07
CA PHE A 266 -18.97 0.74 7.95
C PHE A 266 -19.42 2.12 8.40
N SER A 267 -20.17 2.20 9.49
CA SER A 267 -20.62 3.47 10.06
C SER A 267 -19.43 4.37 10.47
N PHE A 268 -18.35 3.79 11.02
CA PHE A 268 -17.13 4.50 11.37
C PHE A 268 -16.39 5.01 10.13
N ALA A 269 -16.27 4.19 9.09
CA ALA A 269 -15.66 4.60 7.83
C ALA A 269 -16.43 5.78 7.19
N GLN A 270 -17.76 5.69 7.16
CA GLN A 270 -18.63 6.74 6.61
C GLN A 270 -18.62 8.01 7.47
N LEU A 271 -18.52 7.88 8.79
CA LEU A 271 -18.38 9.00 9.72
C LEU A 271 -17.09 9.79 9.44
N ALA A 272 -15.95 9.10 9.44
CA ALA A 272 -14.65 9.72 9.18
C ALA A 272 -14.58 10.32 7.76
N LYS A 273 -15.10 9.61 6.75
CA LYS A 273 -15.25 10.14 5.39
C LYS A 273 -15.95 11.49 5.36
N ARG A 274 -17.12 11.62 6.01
CA ARG A 274 -17.87 12.89 6.04
C ARG A 274 -17.08 14.02 6.69
N LEU A 275 -16.32 13.72 7.76
CA LEU A 275 -15.48 14.71 8.43
C LEU A 275 -14.35 15.18 7.51
N PHE A 276 -13.69 14.26 6.80
CA PHE A 276 -12.62 14.60 5.87
C PHE A 276 -13.12 15.39 4.65
N GLU A 277 -14.27 15.00 4.09
CA GLU A 277 -14.92 15.74 2.99
C GLU A 277 -15.34 17.15 3.43
N ALA A 278 -15.88 17.28 4.64
CA ALA A 278 -16.25 18.59 5.21
C ALA A 278 -15.04 19.51 5.43
N ASP A 279 -13.86 18.93 5.70
CA ASP A 279 -12.59 19.65 5.79
C ASP A 279 -11.95 19.93 4.42
N GLY A 280 -12.54 19.43 3.32
CA GLY A 280 -12.11 19.71 1.95
C GLY A 280 -11.17 18.67 1.35
N PHE A 281 -11.07 17.47 1.92
CA PHE A 281 -10.42 16.33 1.25
C PHE A 281 -11.33 15.71 0.19
N GLN A 282 -10.72 15.24 -0.90
CA GLN A 282 -11.38 14.43 -1.91
C GLN A 282 -11.18 12.95 -1.60
N PRO A 283 -12.24 12.12 -1.64
CA PRO A 283 -12.09 10.67 -1.58
C PRO A 283 -11.29 10.15 -2.78
N ILE A 284 -10.27 9.35 -2.51
CA ILE A 284 -9.41 8.69 -3.49
C ILE A 284 -9.63 7.19 -3.36
N GLY A 285 -10.34 6.62 -4.33
CA GLY A 285 -10.65 5.21 -4.33
C GLY A 285 -11.35 4.76 -3.04
N ILE A 286 -10.88 3.68 -2.41
CA ILE A 286 -11.58 3.02 -1.29
C ILE A 286 -11.33 3.69 0.06
N ASP A 287 -10.05 3.90 0.38
CA ASP A 287 -9.58 4.16 1.75
C ASP A 287 -8.63 5.35 1.84
N HIS A 288 -8.40 6.09 0.75
CA HIS A 288 -7.54 7.26 0.76
C HIS A 288 -8.35 8.54 0.57
N PHE A 289 -7.82 9.64 1.10
CA PHE A 289 -8.34 10.98 0.92
C PHE A 289 -7.17 11.91 0.67
N ALA A 290 -7.32 12.90 -0.20
CA ALA A 290 -6.24 13.81 -0.54
C ALA A 290 -6.75 15.23 -0.76
N ARG A 291 -5.93 16.24 -0.47
CA ARG A 291 -6.21 17.62 -0.87
C ARG A 291 -6.31 17.70 -2.41
N PRO A 292 -7.12 18.61 -2.98
CA PRO A 292 -7.25 18.75 -4.44
C PRO A 292 -5.92 19.00 -5.17
N THR A 293 -4.93 19.56 -4.48
CA THR A 293 -3.58 19.84 -5.00
C THR A 293 -2.60 18.68 -4.86
N ASP A 294 -2.96 17.60 -4.15
CA ASP A 294 -2.10 16.42 -3.98
C ASP A 294 -2.07 15.58 -5.27
N GLY A 295 -0.93 14.94 -5.54
CA GLY A 295 -0.71 14.13 -6.73
C GLY A 295 -1.73 13.01 -6.94
N LEU A 296 -2.28 12.41 -5.87
CA LEU A 296 -3.35 11.40 -6.01
C LEU A 296 -4.66 11.98 -6.52
N ALA A 297 -5.05 13.17 -6.06
CA ALA A 297 -6.27 13.83 -6.52
C ALA A 297 -6.16 14.20 -8.00
N ILE A 298 -5.00 14.73 -8.40
CA ILE A 298 -4.69 15.05 -9.80
C ILE A 298 -4.68 13.78 -10.67
N ALA A 299 -4.06 12.69 -10.19
CA ALA A 299 -4.03 11.41 -10.89
C ALA A 299 -5.42 10.79 -11.02
N ALA A 300 -6.26 10.86 -9.98
CA ALA A 300 -7.65 10.39 -10.01
C ALA A 300 -8.47 11.17 -11.04
N GLY A 301 -8.39 12.51 -11.04
CA GLY A 301 -9.12 13.36 -11.98
C GLY A 301 -8.69 13.22 -13.45
N SER A 302 -7.45 12.76 -13.70
CA SER A 302 -6.90 12.54 -15.05
C SER A 302 -6.93 11.08 -15.51
N GLY A 303 -7.47 10.17 -14.70
CA GLY A 303 -7.52 8.73 -15.01
C GLY A 303 -6.17 8.00 -14.92
N ASN A 304 -5.14 8.64 -14.34
CA ASN A 304 -3.79 8.10 -14.20
C ASN A 304 -3.51 7.52 -12.80
N LEU A 305 -4.52 7.43 -11.93
CA LEU A 305 -4.39 6.82 -10.62
C LEU A 305 -4.08 5.32 -10.77
N ARG A 306 -3.11 4.85 -9.97
CA ARG A 306 -2.68 3.46 -9.93
C ARG A 306 -2.80 2.92 -8.51
N ARG A 307 -2.64 1.60 -8.37
CA ARG A 307 -2.63 0.93 -7.07
C ARG A 307 -1.51 -0.10 -7.00
N ASN A 308 -0.84 -0.16 -5.85
CA ASN A 308 0.21 -1.14 -5.57
C ASN A 308 0.12 -1.67 -4.12
N PHE A 309 1.21 -2.28 -3.63
CA PHE A 309 1.28 -2.83 -2.27
C PHE A 309 1.36 -1.77 -1.17
N GLN A 310 1.75 -0.53 -1.49
CA GLN A 310 1.79 0.60 -0.57
C GLN A 310 0.46 1.37 -0.53
N GLY A 311 -0.42 1.20 -1.51
CA GLY A 311 -1.73 1.87 -1.55
C GLY A 311 -2.05 2.44 -2.93
N TYR A 312 -2.78 3.56 -2.95
CA TYR A 312 -2.94 4.36 -4.16
C TYR A 312 -1.68 5.14 -4.46
N THR A 313 -1.36 5.27 -5.74
CA THR A 313 -0.16 5.94 -6.20
C THR A 313 -0.40 6.63 -7.54
N ASP A 314 0.26 7.76 -7.70
CA ASP A 314 0.43 8.50 -8.94
C ASP A 314 1.78 8.16 -9.62
N ASP A 315 2.42 7.06 -9.18
CA ASP A 315 3.66 6.55 -9.74
C ASP A 315 3.46 5.98 -11.16
N GLY A 316 4.07 6.63 -12.14
CA GLY A 316 4.08 6.22 -13.54
C GLY A 316 5.28 5.36 -13.95
N ALA A 317 6.16 4.96 -13.02
CA ALA A 317 7.35 4.20 -13.34
C ALA A 317 7.05 2.87 -14.03
N ALA A 318 7.93 2.47 -14.96
CA ALA A 318 7.77 1.22 -15.72
C ALA A 318 7.89 -0.03 -14.83
N ALA A 319 8.66 0.07 -13.74
CA ALA A 319 8.84 -0.99 -12.76
C ALA A 319 9.04 -0.43 -11.36
N LEU A 320 8.50 -1.15 -10.36
CA LEU A 320 8.80 -0.98 -8.94
C LEU A 320 9.77 -2.10 -8.54
N LEU A 321 10.96 -1.75 -8.06
CA LEU A 321 11.99 -2.68 -7.62
C LEU A 321 11.99 -2.73 -6.08
N GLY A 322 11.58 -3.87 -5.54
CA GLY A 322 11.54 -4.13 -4.11
C GLY A 322 12.86 -4.71 -3.61
N LEU A 323 13.45 -4.07 -2.60
CA LEU A 323 14.69 -4.44 -1.92
C LEU A 323 14.43 -4.75 -0.45
N GLY A 324 15.22 -5.65 0.10
CA GLY A 324 15.06 -6.16 1.45
C GLY A 324 14.21 -7.42 1.54
N ALA A 325 14.18 -8.01 2.73
CA ALA A 325 13.42 -9.21 3.02
C ALA A 325 11.93 -8.99 2.74
N SER A 326 11.28 -9.94 2.08
CA SER A 326 9.85 -9.91 1.71
C SER A 326 9.39 -8.82 0.74
N ALA A 327 10.26 -7.91 0.31
CA ALA A 327 9.92 -6.86 -0.63
C ALA A 327 9.40 -7.45 -1.95
N ILE A 328 8.42 -6.78 -2.56
CA ILE A 328 7.79 -7.20 -3.81
C ILE A 328 8.14 -6.20 -4.90
N SER A 329 8.68 -6.70 -5.99
CA SER A 329 8.88 -5.98 -7.23
C SER A 329 7.69 -6.18 -8.16
N ARG A 330 7.28 -5.13 -8.87
CA ARG A 330 6.32 -5.16 -10.00
C ARG A 330 7.09 -4.80 -11.26
N PHE A 331 7.19 -5.74 -12.18
CA PHE A 331 7.71 -5.56 -13.53
C PHE A 331 6.55 -5.57 -14.53
N PRO A 332 6.76 -5.10 -15.77
CA PRO A 332 5.79 -5.35 -16.84
C PRO A 332 5.48 -6.85 -16.97
N GLN A 333 6.46 -7.72 -16.84
CA GLN A 333 6.32 -9.17 -17.01
C GLN A 333 5.55 -9.85 -15.87
N GLY A 334 5.52 -9.27 -14.67
CA GLY A 334 4.86 -9.85 -13.50
C GLY A 334 5.48 -9.41 -12.19
N TYR A 335 5.39 -10.27 -11.18
CA TYR A 335 5.81 -9.97 -9.81
C TYR A 335 6.93 -10.89 -9.34
N VAL A 336 7.85 -10.34 -8.54
CA VAL A 336 8.85 -11.11 -7.80
C VAL A 336 8.85 -10.64 -6.35
N GLN A 337 8.79 -11.59 -5.41
CA GLN A 337 8.97 -11.34 -3.99
C GLN A 337 10.30 -11.91 -3.50
N ASN A 338 11.07 -11.07 -2.82
CA ASN A 338 12.29 -11.47 -2.12
C ASN A 338 12.00 -12.48 -1.01
N ALA A 339 13.02 -13.26 -0.63
CA ALA A 339 12.92 -14.19 0.51
C ALA A 339 12.36 -13.49 1.75
N ALA A 340 11.27 -14.02 2.32
CA ALA A 340 10.56 -13.36 3.41
C ALA A 340 11.27 -13.48 4.77
N ALA A 341 12.00 -14.59 4.99
CA ALA A 341 12.83 -14.77 6.17
C ALA A 341 14.12 -13.98 6.04
N THR A 342 14.40 -13.10 7.01
CA THR A 342 15.58 -12.22 7.00
C THR A 342 16.88 -13.00 6.85
N SER A 343 17.01 -14.15 7.51
CA SER A 343 18.19 -15.02 7.40
C SER A 343 18.37 -15.62 5.99
N ALA A 344 17.28 -16.05 5.35
CA ALA A 344 17.31 -16.56 3.99
C ALA A 344 17.66 -15.46 2.98
N TYR A 345 17.07 -14.27 3.16
CA TYR A 345 17.40 -13.07 2.37
C TYR A 345 18.89 -12.73 2.48
N VAL A 346 19.42 -12.57 3.70
CA VAL A 346 20.83 -12.22 3.94
C VAL A 346 21.77 -13.26 3.33
N LYS A 347 21.44 -14.56 3.43
CA LYS A 347 22.23 -15.63 2.82
C LYS A 347 22.41 -15.44 1.31
N HIS A 348 21.37 -15.04 0.59
CA HIS A 348 21.45 -14.80 -0.86
C HIS A 348 22.31 -13.58 -1.18
N ILE A 349 22.10 -12.47 -0.47
CA ILE A 349 22.82 -11.23 -0.72
C ILE A 349 24.32 -11.38 -0.45
N LEU A 350 24.69 -12.02 0.66
CA LEU A 350 26.11 -12.31 0.97
C LEU A 350 26.76 -13.29 -0.02
N GLY A 351 25.97 -14.06 -0.76
CA GLY A 351 26.44 -14.90 -1.86
C GLY A 351 26.63 -14.15 -3.18
N GLY A 352 26.37 -12.84 -3.24
CA GLY A 352 26.40 -12.07 -4.49
C GLY A 352 25.18 -12.34 -5.40
N GLU A 353 24.12 -12.93 -4.86
CA GLU A 353 22.92 -13.31 -5.60
C GLU A 353 21.77 -12.30 -5.38
N LEU A 354 20.85 -12.24 -6.35
CA LEU A 354 19.55 -11.60 -6.16
C LEU A 354 18.67 -12.42 -5.19
N ALA A 355 17.74 -11.77 -4.48
CA ALA A 355 16.97 -12.40 -3.39
C ALA A 355 15.56 -12.92 -3.76
N GLY A 356 15.15 -12.84 -5.03
CA GLY A 356 13.84 -13.28 -5.51
C GLY A 356 13.57 -14.77 -5.25
N MET A 357 12.49 -15.08 -4.53
CA MET A 357 12.20 -16.43 -4.05
C MET A 357 10.90 -17.01 -4.60
N ARG A 358 9.89 -16.16 -4.77
CA ARG A 358 8.59 -16.54 -5.34
C ARG A 358 8.01 -15.38 -6.14
N GLY A 359 7.04 -15.62 -6.99
CA GLY A 359 6.41 -14.58 -7.79
C GLY A 359 5.32 -15.12 -8.69
N TYR A 360 4.97 -14.33 -9.71
CA TYR A 360 4.05 -14.74 -10.74
C TYR A 360 4.38 -14.06 -12.07
N ALA A 361 4.53 -14.83 -13.15
CA ALA A 361 4.69 -14.31 -14.50
C ALA A 361 3.31 -14.16 -15.16
N LEU A 362 2.94 -12.94 -15.53
CA LEU A 362 1.60 -12.63 -16.05
C LEU A 362 1.44 -13.12 -17.49
N THR A 363 0.36 -13.87 -17.72
CA THR A 363 -0.12 -14.18 -19.07
C THR A 363 -0.84 -12.97 -19.68
N ASP A 364 -1.11 -13.02 -20.99
CA ASP A 364 -1.90 -11.98 -21.65
C ASP A 364 -3.32 -11.86 -21.07
N HIS A 365 -3.91 -12.99 -20.69
CA HIS A 365 -5.21 -13.00 -20.02
C HIS A 365 -5.13 -12.28 -18.67
N ASP A 366 -4.10 -12.55 -17.86
CA ASP A 366 -3.93 -11.92 -16.55
C ASP A 366 -3.74 -10.41 -16.65
N ARG A 367 -3.04 -9.92 -17.68
CA ARG A 367 -2.83 -8.48 -17.92
C ARG A 367 -4.15 -7.75 -18.15
N ILE A 368 -5.04 -8.34 -18.94
CA ILE A 368 -6.35 -7.76 -19.24
C ILE A 368 -7.23 -7.76 -18.01
N THR A 369 -7.27 -8.86 -17.24
CA THR A 369 -8.02 -8.90 -15.98
C THR A 369 -7.46 -7.93 -14.95
N ALA A 370 -6.12 -7.84 -14.83
CA ALA A 370 -5.46 -6.86 -13.96
C ALA A 370 -5.85 -5.42 -14.33
N ALA A 371 -5.89 -5.09 -15.63
CA ALA A 371 -6.27 -3.75 -16.09
C ALA A 371 -7.74 -3.42 -15.77
N MET A 372 -8.66 -4.38 -15.95
CA MET A 372 -10.07 -4.21 -15.58
C MET A 372 -10.24 -4.02 -14.07
N ILE A 373 -9.54 -4.83 -13.26
CA ILE A 373 -9.57 -4.70 -11.80
C ILE A 373 -8.95 -3.37 -11.34
N GLU A 374 -7.81 -2.96 -11.91
CA GLU A 374 -7.17 -1.68 -11.58
C GLU A 374 -8.09 -0.49 -11.94
N GLY A 375 -8.78 -0.56 -13.09
CA GLY A 375 -9.80 0.41 -13.49
C GLY A 375 -10.95 0.52 -12.49
N LEU A 376 -11.52 -0.61 -12.06
CA LEU A 376 -12.54 -0.62 -11.01
C LEU A 376 -12.01 -0.03 -9.70
N MET A 377 -10.83 -0.47 -9.26
CA MET A 377 -10.27 -0.11 -7.96
C MET A 377 -9.81 1.35 -7.88
N CYS A 378 -9.44 1.97 -8.99
CA CYS A 378 -8.92 3.34 -9.03
C CYS A 378 -9.95 4.35 -9.54
N ASN A 379 -10.68 4.01 -10.60
CA ASN A 379 -11.53 4.94 -11.34
C ASN A 379 -13.03 4.58 -11.23
N PHE A 380 -13.37 3.49 -10.53
CA PHE A 380 -14.74 2.98 -10.42
C PHE A 380 -15.38 2.65 -11.77
N GLU A 381 -14.57 2.31 -12.77
CA GLU A 381 -15.03 2.01 -14.12
C GLU A 381 -14.13 1.03 -14.87
N ILE A 382 -14.66 0.46 -15.95
CA ILE A 382 -13.92 -0.31 -16.94
C ILE A 382 -14.20 0.30 -18.32
N ASP A 383 -13.21 0.96 -18.90
CA ASP A 383 -13.25 1.38 -20.31
C ASP A 383 -12.94 0.19 -21.22
N GLY A 384 -13.97 -0.65 -21.43
CA GLY A 384 -13.88 -1.82 -22.29
C GLY A 384 -13.54 -1.45 -23.73
N ALA A 385 -14.05 -0.32 -24.22
CA ALA A 385 -13.76 0.17 -25.56
C ALA A 385 -12.26 0.50 -25.72
N ALA A 386 -11.64 1.18 -24.76
CA ALA A 386 -10.20 1.46 -24.78
C ALA A 386 -9.37 0.19 -24.67
N LEU A 387 -9.73 -0.73 -23.78
CA LEU A 387 -9.02 -2.01 -23.63
C LEU A 387 -9.07 -2.84 -24.92
N ILE A 388 -10.23 -2.89 -25.59
CA ILE A 388 -10.39 -3.58 -26.88
C ILE A 388 -9.59 -2.89 -27.98
N ARG A 389 -9.55 -1.55 -28.03
CA ARG A 389 -8.71 -0.82 -29.00
C ARG A 389 -7.22 -1.13 -28.80
N GLY A 390 -6.77 -1.18 -27.54
CA GLY A 390 -5.38 -1.50 -27.21
C GLY A 390 -5.00 -2.97 -27.41
N ASN A 391 -5.96 -3.89 -27.28
CA ASN A 391 -5.77 -5.31 -27.54
C ASN A 391 -7.02 -5.96 -28.17
N PRO A 392 -7.18 -5.88 -29.51
CA PRO A 392 -8.37 -6.41 -30.17
C PRO A 392 -8.63 -7.91 -29.95
N LYS A 393 -7.57 -8.69 -29.71
CA LYS A 393 -7.67 -10.13 -29.44
C LYS A 393 -8.32 -10.45 -28.09
N ALA A 394 -8.27 -9.51 -27.14
CA ALA A 394 -8.87 -9.66 -25.82
C ALA A 394 -10.38 -9.34 -25.79
N ARG A 395 -10.98 -8.94 -26.92
CA ARG A 395 -12.41 -8.59 -26.99
C ARG A 395 -13.34 -9.63 -26.33
N PRO A 396 -13.24 -10.95 -26.59
CA PRO A 396 -14.14 -11.91 -25.97
C PRO A 396 -14.03 -11.96 -24.44
N GLN A 397 -12.81 -11.84 -23.90
CA GLN A 397 -12.55 -11.80 -22.46
C GLN A 397 -13.18 -10.56 -21.82
N ILE A 398 -12.98 -9.40 -22.46
CA ILE A 398 -13.48 -8.11 -21.97
C ILE A 398 -15.01 -8.09 -22.00
N GLU A 399 -15.63 -8.44 -23.12
CA GLU A 399 -17.09 -8.48 -23.26
C GLU A 399 -17.72 -9.46 -22.24
N THR A 400 -17.12 -10.65 -22.06
CA THR A 400 -17.57 -11.61 -21.04
C THR A 400 -17.51 -11.03 -19.63
N ALA A 401 -16.40 -10.36 -19.27
CA ALA A 401 -16.24 -9.74 -17.96
C ALA A 401 -17.28 -8.63 -17.70
N LEU A 402 -17.52 -7.77 -18.69
CA LEU A 402 -18.54 -6.72 -18.60
C LEU A 402 -19.95 -7.30 -18.44
N ASP A 403 -20.26 -8.37 -19.16
CA ASP A 403 -21.56 -9.04 -19.08
C ASP A 403 -21.76 -9.81 -17.76
N VAL A 404 -20.69 -10.31 -17.13
CA VAL A 404 -20.75 -10.84 -15.76
C VAL A 404 -21.15 -9.74 -14.78
N LEU A 405 -20.49 -8.57 -14.85
CA LEU A 405 -20.80 -7.46 -13.94
C LEU A 405 -22.22 -6.92 -14.15
N LYS A 406 -22.65 -6.73 -15.40
CA LYS A 406 -24.01 -6.28 -15.71
C LYS A 406 -25.08 -7.23 -15.18
N ARG A 407 -24.90 -8.55 -15.36
CA ARG A 407 -25.89 -9.54 -14.93
C ARG A 407 -25.96 -9.67 -13.42
N ASN A 408 -24.81 -9.66 -12.74
CA ASN A 408 -24.75 -9.89 -11.31
C ASN A 408 -24.99 -8.63 -10.47
N PHE A 409 -24.78 -7.44 -11.05
CA PHE A 409 -24.82 -6.16 -10.34
C PHE A 409 -25.57 -5.07 -11.13
N SER A 410 -26.64 -5.43 -11.85
CA SER A 410 -27.41 -4.51 -12.71
C SER A 410 -27.86 -3.22 -12.02
N ASP A 411 -28.17 -3.29 -10.73
CA ASP A 411 -28.63 -2.14 -9.94
C ASP A 411 -27.49 -1.22 -9.50
N HIS A 412 -26.24 -1.66 -9.65
CA HIS A 412 -25.03 -1.00 -9.14
C HIS A 412 -24.10 -0.47 -10.23
N VAL A 413 -24.31 -0.89 -11.48
CA VAL A 413 -23.48 -0.48 -12.61
C VAL A 413 -24.35 0.09 -13.74
N CYS A 414 -23.76 0.98 -14.53
CA CYS A 414 -24.33 1.40 -15.81
C CYS A 414 -23.30 1.18 -16.92
N MET A 415 -23.80 1.11 -18.15
CA MET A 415 -22.96 0.95 -19.35
C MET A 415 -23.29 2.08 -20.30
N ASP A 416 -22.27 2.81 -20.73
CA ASP A 416 -22.38 3.87 -21.73
C ASP A 416 -21.17 3.85 -22.66
N ALA A 417 -21.40 3.91 -23.97
CA ALA A 417 -20.36 3.91 -25.01
C ALA A 417 -19.25 2.84 -24.88
N GLY A 418 -19.55 1.68 -24.30
CA GLY A 418 -18.57 0.61 -24.05
C GLY A 418 -17.74 0.77 -22.77
N VAL A 419 -18.12 1.71 -21.91
CA VAL A 419 -17.56 1.95 -20.57
C VAL A 419 -18.58 1.50 -19.52
N LEU A 420 -18.18 0.57 -18.65
CA LEU A 420 -18.95 0.20 -17.47
C LEU A 420 -18.56 1.13 -16.32
N ARG A 421 -19.54 1.79 -15.69
CA ARG A 421 -19.31 2.66 -14.52
C ARG A 421 -20.07 2.15 -13.31
N VAL A 422 -19.42 2.19 -12.16
CA VAL A 422 -20.04 1.89 -10.87
C VAL A 422 -20.81 3.13 -10.39
N ARG A 423 -22.05 2.94 -9.93
CA ARG A 423 -22.83 4.03 -9.36
C ARG A 423 -22.17 4.56 -8.08
N PRO A 424 -22.17 5.88 -7.81
CA PRO A 424 -21.47 6.45 -6.65
C PRO A 424 -21.81 5.79 -5.31
N GLU A 425 -23.08 5.46 -5.11
CA GLU A 425 -23.60 4.81 -3.92
C GLU A 425 -23.10 3.35 -3.78
N SER A 426 -22.67 2.74 -4.87
CA SER A 426 -22.19 1.35 -4.91
C SER A 426 -20.67 1.22 -4.77
N THR A 427 -19.94 2.33 -4.62
CA THR A 427 -18.48 2.32 -4.46
C THR A 427 -17.96 1.45 -3.30
N PRO A 428 -18.67 1.27 -2.15
CA PRO A 428 -18.22 0.34 -1.12
C PRO A 428 -18.12 -1.13 -1.58
N LEU A 429 -18.85 -1.52 -2.64
CA LEU A 429 -18.87 -2.88 -3.18
C LEU A 429 -17.70 -3.16 -4.15
N ILE A 430 -16.80 -2.20 -4.40
CA ILE A 430 -15.86 -2.28 -5.51
C ILE A 430 -14.95 -3.52 -5.48
N ARG A 431 -14.56 -3.98 -4.28
CA ARG A 431 -13.75 -5.21 -4.12
C ARG A 431 -14.56 -6.48 -4.47
N ILE A 432 -15.87 -6.47 -4.28
CA ILE A 432 -16.77 -7.56 -4.69
C ILE A 432 -16.88 -7.60 -6.21
N PHE A 433 -16.96 -6.44 -6.87
CA PHE A 433 -16.95 -6.37 -8.33
C PHE A 433 -15.62 -6.84 -8.91
N ALA A 434 -14.49 -6.42 -8.34
CA ALA A 434 -13.18 -6.94 -8.71
C ALA A 434 -13.09 -8.46 -8.52
N ASN A 435 -13.65 -8.99 -7.44
CA ASN A 435 -13.68 -10.43 -7.18
C ASN A 435 -14.51 -11.22 -8.18
N ALA A 436 -15.61 -10.66 -8.70
CA ALA A 436 -16.38 -11.31 -9.75
C ALA A 436 -15.60 -11.49 -11.07
N LEU A 437 -14.52 -10.72 -11.28
CA LEU A 437 -13.61 -10.86 -12.42
C LEU A 437 -12.42 -11.77 -12.13
N ASP A 438 -12.22 -12.16 -10.88
CA ASP A 438 -11.02 -12.88 -10.45
C ASP A 438 -11.06 -14.35 -10.88
N THR A 439 -10.19 -14.73 -11.81
CA THR A 439 -10.04 -16.13 -12.24
C THR A 439 -9.22 -16.99 -11.28
N PHE A 440 -8.57 -16.41 -10.27
CA PHE A 440 -7.82 -17.14 -9.25
C PHE A 440 -8.76 -17.54 -8.11
N ARG A 441 -9.11 -18.83 -8.07
CA ARG A 441 -9.92 -19.36 -6.97
C ARG A 441 -9.07 -19.43 -5.69
N SER A 442 -9.40 -18.60 -4.72
CA SER A 442 -8.93 -18.74 -3.34
C SER A 442 -10.03 -19.34 -2.47
N ALA A 443 -9.68 -20.17 -1.49
CA ALA A 443 -10.64 -20.60 -0.48
C ALA A 443 -11.08 -19.36 0.34
N THR A 444 -12.39 -19.23 0.61
CA THR A 444 -12.99 -18.08 1.33
C THR A 444 -12.26 -17.72 2.62
N LYS A 445 -11.76 -18.72 3.37
CA LYS A 445 -11.04 -18.54 4.65
C LYS A 445 -9.64 -17.88 4.55
N SER A 446 -9.22 -17.41 3.39
CA SER A 446 -7.89 -16.81 3.21
C SER A 446 -7.88 -15.28 3.25
N HIS A 447 -9.05 -14.64 3.33
CA HIS A 447 -9.20 -13.18 3.24
C HIS A 447 -9.90 -12.58 4.47
N SER A 448 -9.63 -11.30 4.74
CA SER A 448 -10.40 -10.53 5.72
C SER A 448 -11.76 -10.14 5.15
N SER A 449 -12.66 -9.62 5.99
CA SER A 449 -13.92 -9.01 5.54
C SER A 449 -13.66 -7.87 4.53
N ALA A 450 -14.61 -7.67 3.61
CA ALA A 450 -14.56 -6.65 2.56
C ALA A 450 -14.50 -5.23 3.12
N ILE A 451 -15.24 -5.00 4.23
CA ILE A 451 -15.19 -3.82 5.08
C ILE A 451 -14.14 -4.03 6.15
#